data_AF-A0A951RNX0-F1
#
_entry.id   AF-A0A951RNX0-F1
#
_cell.length_a   1.000
_cell.length_b   1.000
_cell.length_c   1.000
_cell.angle_alpha   90.00
_cell.angle_beta   90.00
_cell.angle_gamma   90.00
#
_symmetry.space_group_name_H-M   'P 1'
#
loop_
_entity.id
_entity.type
_entity.pdbx_description
1 polymer ?
#
loop_
_entity_poly.entity_id
_entity_poly.type
_entity_poly.pdbx_seq_one_letter_code
_entity_poly.pdbx_strand_id
1 'polypeptide(L)'
;MNSLISEKSNPLWYKDAIIYQVHVRSFYDSNGDGIGDFRGLIQKLDYIKSLGVNTLWLLPFYPSPLKDGGYDIADFTGIHHSYGTLADFKRFVKEAHQRGLRIITELVLNHTSTEHKWFQRARKAKPGSAYRDFYVWSDTTEKYKDARIIFQDFEVSNWTYDHEAKAYYWHRFYSHQPDLNFESPGVQKEILKILDFWFQIGVDGFRLDAVPYLFEAEGTNCENLPKTHKYLKQLRKYVDDNYQDKLLLAEANQWPNDSRDYFGDGDECH
;
A
#
# COMPACT_ATOMS: atom_id res chain seq x y z
N MET A 1 -7.08 20.60 -37.62
CA MET A 1 -6.10 20.93 -36.56
C MET A 1 -6.78 20.69 -35.23
N ASN A 2 -6.65 19.49 -34.67
CA ASN A 2 -7.14 19.21 -33.32
C ASN A 2 -6.05 19.65 -32.36
N SER A 3 -6.24 20.82 -31.75
CA SER A 3 -5.51 21.22 -30.57
C SER A 3 -5.86 20.20 -29.47
N LEU A 4 -4.91 19.29 -29.22
CA LEU A 4 -4.86 18.56 -27.97
C LEU A 4 -4.69 19.64 -26.89
N ILE A 5 -5.79 19.96 -26.21
CA ILE A 5 -5.73 20.70 -24.96
C ILE A 5 -4.91 19.81 -24.04
N SER A 6 -3.64 20.18 -23.85
CA SER A 6 -2.88 19.80 -22.67
C SER A 6 -3.80 20.12 -21.49
N GLU A 7 -4.38 19.10 -20.84
CA GLU A 7 -5.09 19.34 -19.59
C GLU A 7 -4.14 20.13 -18.69
N LYS A 8 -4.60 21.30 -18.26
CA LYS A 8 -3.83 22.16 -17.36
C LYS A 8 -3.57 21.34 -16.10
N SER A 9 -2.32 21.30 -15.64
CA SER A 9 -1.98 20.69 -14.35
C SER A 9 -2.95 21.21 -13.28
N ASN A 10 -3.51 20.28 -12.52
CA ASN A 10 -4.46 20.55 -11.45
C ASN A 10 -3.99 19.83 -10.18
N PRO A 11 -3.06 20.41 -9.41
CA PRO A 11 -2.44 19.75 -8.27
C PRO A 11 -3.42 19.53 -7.10
N LEU A 12 -4.58 20.18 -7.11
CA LEU A 12 -5.59 20.07 -6.04
C LEU A 12 -6.85 19.32 -6.49
N TRP A 13 -6.77 18.55 -7.59
CA TRP A 13 -7.92 17.83 -8.14
C TRP A 13 -8.66 16.95 -7.13
N TYR A 14 -7.94 16.44 -6.13
CA TYR A 14 -8.47 15.58 -5.08
C TYR A 14 -9.48 16.29 -4.17
N LYS A 15 -9.45 17.62 -4.08
CA LYS A 15 -10.42 18.40 -3.28
C LYS A 15 -11.82 18.40 -3.88
N ASP A 16 -11.93 18.19 -5.19
CA ASP A 16 -13.19 18.08 -5.93
C ASP A 16 -13.49 16.61 -6.31
N ALA A 17 -12.76 15.65 -5.74
CA ALA A 17 -12.93 14.24 -6.07
C ALA A 17 -14.17 13.65 -5.40
N ILE A 18 -14.94 12.89 -6.19
CA ILE A 18 -15.95 11.95 -5.69
C ILE A 18 -15.36 10.56 -5.89
N ILE A 19 -14.89 9.97 -4.80
CA ILE A 19 -14.14 8.71 -4.79
C ILE A 19 -15.10 7.53 -4.64
N TYR A 20 -14.94 6.53 -5.50
CA TYR A 20 -15.65 5.25 -5.40
C TYR A 20 -14.66 4.14 -5.09
N GLN A 21 -14.75 3.58 -3.88
CA GLN A 21 -13.95 2.42 -3.50
C GLN A 21 -14.52 1.16 -4.18
N VAL A 22 -13.66 0.39 -4.83
CA VAL A 22 -14.07 -0.83 -5.54
C VAL A 22 -13.05 -1.95 -5.32
N HIS A 23 -13.58 -3.15 -5.02
CA HIS A 23 -12.80 -4.37 -5.02
C HIS A 23 -12.97 -5.08 -6.36
N VAL A 24 -11.88 -5.24 -7.11
CA VAL A 24 -11.89 -5.91 -8.42
C VAL A 24 -12.57 -7.28 -8.33
N ARG A 25 -12.20 -8.05 -7.30
CA ARG A 25 -12.71 -9.40 -7.01
C ARG A 25 -14.23 -9.52 -6.96
N SER A 26 -14.94 -8.49 -6.49
CA SER A 26 -16.37 -8.58 -6.23
C SER A 26 -17.24 -7.74 -7.17
N PHE A 27 -16.64 -6.98 -8.09
CA PHE A 27 -17.39 -6.00 -8.85
C PHE A 27 -18.09 -6.59 -10.08
N TYR A 28 -17.33 -7.27 -10.96
CA TYR A 28 -17.90 -7.92 -12.13
C TYR A 28 -16.95 -8.97 -12.71
N ASP A 29 -17.45 -10.19 -12.84
CA ASP A 29 -16.78 -11.33 -13.47
C ASP A 29 -17.06 -11.32 -14.99
N SER A 30 -16.00 -11.29 -15.80
CA SER A 30 -16.11 -11.30 -17.26
C SER A 30 -15.86 -12.64 -17.92
N ASN A 31 -15.34 -13.63 -17.20
CA ASN A 31 -14.91 -14.91 -17.74
C ASN A 31 -15.73 -16.11 -17.20
N GLY A 32 -16.58 -15.89 -16.20
CA GLY A 32 -17.47 -16.88 -15.61
C GLY A 32 -16.81 -17.80 -14.59
N ASP A 33 -15.63 -17.44 -14.04
CA ASP A 33 -14.93 -18.24 -13.02
C ASP A 33 -15.41 -17.97 -11.58
N GLY A 34 -16.35 -17.03 -11.40
CA GLY A 34 -16.92 -16.64 -10.12
C GLY A 34 -16.16 -15.51 -9.41
N ILE A 35 -15.11 -14.96 -10.03
CA ILE A 35 -14.27 -13.89 -9.48
C ILE A 35 -14.27 -12.69 -10.42
N GLY A 36 -14.49 -11.51 -9.86
CA GLY A 36 -14.38 -10.25 -10.62
C GLY A 36 -12.94 -9.96 -11.06
N ASP A 37 -12.81 -9.38 -12.25
CA ASP A 37 -11.53 -9.18 -12.93
C ASP A 37 -11.44 -7.80 -13.63
N PHE A 38 -10.25 -7.40 -14.06
CA PHE A 38 -10.06 -6.08 -14.69
C PHE A 38 -10.81 -5.91 -16.02
N ARG A 39 -11.00 -6.97 -16.81
CA ARG A 39 -11.80 -6.88 -18.03
C ARG A 39 -13.28 -6.67 -17.69
N GLY A 40 -13.74 -7.29 -16.62
CA GLY A 40 -15.07 -7.06 -16.07
C GLY A 40 -15.24 -5.63 -15.56
N LEU A 41 -14.27 -5.11 -14.81
CA LEU A 41 -14.28 -3.73 -14.34
C LEU A 41 -14.30 -2.72 -15.50
N ILE A 42 -13.54 -2.96 -16.57
CA ILE A 42 -13.58 -2.16 -17.81
C ILE A 42 -15.00 -2.09 -18.38
N GLN A 43 -15.71 -3.22 -18.45
CA GLN A 43 -17.09 -3.27 -18.97
C GLN A 43 -18.09 -2.45 -18.15
N LYS A 44 -17.73 -2.10 -16.90
CA LYS A 44 -18.59 -1.36 -15.99
C LYS A 44 -18.16 0.09 -15.78
N LEU A 45 -17.11 0.57 -16.46
CA LEU A 45 -16.67 1.96 -16.36
C LEU A 45 -17.75 2.96 -16.79
N ASP A 46 -18.62 2.61 -17.74
CA ASP A 46 -19.73 3.48 -18.16
C ASP A 46 -20.79 3.61 -17.05
N TYR A 47 -21.07 2.53 -16.32
CA TYR A 47 -21.92 2.57 -15.13
C TYR A 47 -21.28 3.41 -14.03
N ILE A 48 -20.00 3.17 -13.73
CA ILE A 48 -19.26 3.94 -12.72
C ILE A 48 -19.34 5.43 -13.07
N LYS A 49 -19.06 5.79 -14.32
CA LYS A 49 -19.11 7.19 -14.77
C LYS A 49 -20.51 7.79 -14.64
N SER A 50 -21.57 7.03 -14.93
CA SER A 50 -22.94 7.52 -14.83
C SER A 50 -23.42 7.78 -13.39
N LEU A 51 -22.78 7.17 -12.39
CA LEU A 51 -22.98 7.52 -10.98
C LEU A 51 -22.48 8.94 -10.64
N GLY A 52 -21.66 9.54 -11.50
CA GLY A 52 -21.09 10.88 -11.29
C GLY A 52 -19.75 10.89 -10.54
N VAL A 53 -19.17 9.72 -10.26
CA VAL A 53 -17.85 9.64 -9.63
C VAL A 53 -16.76 10.03 -10.63
N ASN A 54 -15.66 10.59 -10.13
CA ASN A 54 -14.52 11.03 -10.96
C ASN A 54 -13.21 10.34 -10.59
N THR A 55 -13.22 9.51 -9.55
CA THR A 55 -12.04 8.83 -9.04
C THR A 55 -12.41 7.44 -8.53
N LEU A 56 -11.66 6.43 -8.91
CA LEU A 56 -11.77 5.07 -8.40
C LEU A 56 -10.64 4.82 -7.40
N TRP A 57 -10.97 4.31 -6.22
CA TRP A 57 -9.99 3.73 -5.31
C TRP A 57 -10.10 2.21 -5.37
N LEU A 58 -9.06 1.57 -5.89
CA LEU A 58 -8.98 0.12 -5.95
C LEU A 58 -8.42 -0.44 -4.64
N LEU A 59 -9.15 -1.37 -4.02
CA LEU A 59 -8.60 -2.26 -2.99
C LEU A 59 -7.46 -3.13 -3.56
N PRO A 60 -6.63 -3.79 -2.73
CA PRO A 60 -5.46 -4.53 -3.21
C PRO A 60 -5.83 -5.54 -4.30
N PHE A 61 -5.06 -5.51 -5.40
CA PHE A 61 -5.21 -6.42 -6.54
C PHE A 61 -3.90 -7.16 -6.87
N TYR A 62 -2.92 -7.07 -5.98
CA TYR A 62 -1.59 -7.64 -6.11
C TYR A 62 -1.62 -9.16 -5.84
N PRO A 63 -0.64 -9.93 -6.34
CA PRO A 63 -0.42 -11.31 -5.89
C PRO A 63 -0.35 -11.39 -4.37
N SER A 64 -1.17 -12.27 -3.80
CA SER A 64 -1.41 -12.41 -2.36
C SER A 64 -2.05 -13.79 -2.13
N PRO A 65 -1.82 -14.44 -0.98
CA PRO A 65 -2.59 -15.62 -0.59
C PRO A 65 -4.01 -15.28 -0.12
N LEU A 66 -4.39 -14.00 -0.09
CA LEU A 66 -5.70 -13.47 0.24
C LEU A 66 -6.18 -13.83 1.65
N LYS A 67 -5.25 -13.98 2.60
CA LYS A 67 -5.58 -14.28 4.00
C LYS A 67 -6.08 -13.05 4.75
N ASP A 68 -5.79 -11.85 4.23
CA ASP A 68 -6.34 -10.59 4.71
C ASP A 68 -6.87 -9.74 3.55
N GLY A 69 -7.72 -10.34 2.70
CA GLY A 69 -8.40 -9.62 1.61
C GLY A 69 -7.47 -9.03 0.53
N GLY A 70 -6.19 -9.41 0.52
CA GLY A 70 -5.18 -8.89 -0.40
C GLY A 70 -4.19 -7.89 0.22
N TYR A 71 -4.37 -7.49 1.48
CA TYR A 71 -3.43 -6.63 2.20
C TYR A 71 -2.14 -7.40 2.58
N ASP A 72 -2.18 -8.72 2.62
CA ASP A 72 -1.02 -9.60 2.69
C ASP A 72 -0.36 -9.79 1.30
N ILE A 73 0.39 -8.78 0.83
CA ILE A 73 0.99 -8.75 -0.51
C ILE A 73 2.22 -9.66 -0.64
N ALA A 74 2.25 -10.51 -1.67
CA ALA A 74 3.37 -11.41 -2.00
C ALA A 74 4.23 -10.94 -3.19
N ASP A 75 3.73 -10.01 -4.02
CA ASP A 75 4.50 -9.30 -5.06
C ASP A 75 3.87 -7.93 -5.38
N PHE A 76 4.57 -6.84 -5.11
CA PHE A 76 4.05 -5.48 -5.28
C PHE A 76 3.91 -5.01 -6.74
N THR A 77 4.46 -5.72 -7.72
CA THR A 77 4.50 -5.27 -9.13
C THR A 77 3.68 -6.15 -10.07
N GLY A 78 3.07 -7.21 -9.52
CA GLY A 78 2.19 -8.11 -10.26
C GLY A 78 0.71 -7.74 -10.16
N ILE A 79 -0.09 -8.51 -10.88
CA ILE A 79 -1.55 -8.57 -10.71
C ILE A 79 -1.88 -9.98 -10.21
N HIS A 80 -2.78 -10.08 -9.21
CA HIS A 80 -3.25 -11.38 -8.74
C HIS A 80 -3.83 -12.18 -9.92
N HIS A 81 -3.47 -13.46 -10.04
CA HIS A 81 -3.77 -14.23 -11.25
C HIS A 81 -5.28 -14.31 -11.56
N SER A 82 -6.14 -14.31 -10.54
CA SER A 82 -7.60 -14.29 -10.68
C SER A 82 -8.17 -12.95 -11.19
N TYR A 83 -7.41 -11.85 -11.14
CA TYR A 83 -7.90 -10.53 -11.55
C TYR A 83 -7.46 -10.15 -12.97
N GLY A 84 -6.63 -10.99 -13.61
CA GLY A 84 -6.11 -10.79 -14.96
C GLY A 84 -4.60 -10.55 -14.98
N THR A 85 -4.14 -9.76 -15.95
CA THR A 85 -2.72 -9.50 -16.19
C THR A 85 -2.37 -8.02 -16.05
N LEU A 86 -1.07 -7.71 -15.99
CA LEU A 86 -0.59 -6.31 -16.03
C LEU A 86 -1.05 -5.58 -17.31
N ALA A 87 -1.24 -6.30 -18.42
CA ALA A 87 -1.77 -5.73 -19.66
C ALA A 87 -3.26 -5.35 -19.51
N ASP A 88 -4.05 -6.17 -18.82
CA ASP A 88 -5.46 -5.86 -18.52
C ASP A 88 -5.54 -4.62 -17.61
N PHE A 89 -4.67 -4.51 -16.60
CA PHE A 89 -4.59 -3.31 -15.76
C PHE A 89 -4.22 -2.05 -16.53
N LYS A 90 -3.18 -2.11 -17.38
CA LYS A 90 -2.79 -0.98 -18.24
C LYS A 90 -3.93 -0.54 -19.15
N ARG A 91 -4.69 -1.49 -19.69
CA ARG A 91 -5.90 -1.18 -20.46
C ARG A 91 -6.96 -0.52 -19.60
N PHE A 92 -7.20 -1.02 -18.39
CA PHE A 92 -8.14 -0.43 -17.44
C PHE A 92 -7.80 1.03 -17.12
N VAL A 93 -6.54 1.33 -16.79
CA VAL A 93 -6.09 2.72 -16.53
C VAL A 93 -6.38 3.62 -17.72
N LYS A 94 -6.01 3.19 -18.94
CA LYS A 94 -6.28 3.94 -20.17
C LYS A 94 -7.77 4.21 -20.38
N GLU A 95 -8.62 3.18 -20.22
CA GLU A 95 -10.08 3.28 -20.43
C GLU A 95 -10.74 4.16 -19.35
N ALA A 96 -10.24 4.13 -18.12
CA ALA A 96 -10.70 5.00 -17.04
C ALA A 96 -10.33 6.46 -17.32
N HIS A 97 -9.07 6.75 -17.68
CA HIS A 97 -8.63 8.09 -18.03
C HIS A 97 -9.38 8.66 -19.23
N GLN A 98 -9.70 7.86 -20.25
CA GLN A 98 -10.53 8.28 -21.40
C GLN A 98 -11.94 8.75 -20.98
N ARG A 99 -12.42 8.33 -19.81
CA ARG A 99 -13.70 8.73 -19.22
C ARG A 99 -13.54 9.83 -18.17
N GLY A 100 -12.34 10.39 -18.02
CA GLY A 100 -11.99 11.36 -16.98
C GLY A 100 -12.15 10.78 -15.58
N LEU A 101 -11.85 9.48 -15.40
CA LEU A 101 -11.77 8.82 -14.11
C LEU A 101 -10.29 8.70 -13.70
N ARG A 102 -9.94 9.20 -12.52
CA ARG A 102 -8.61 8.97 -11.92
C ARG A 102 -8.58 7.67 -11.14
N ILE A 103 -7.39 7.09 -10.98
CA ILE A 103 -7.17 5.81 -10.29
C ILE A 103 -6.26 6.01 -9.07
N ILE A 104 -6.78 5.70 -7.89
CA ILE A 104 -6.02 5.53 -6.65
C ILE A 104 -5.89 4.04 -6.38
N THR A 105 -4.71 3.58 -5.95
CA THR A 105 -4.50 2.20 -5.51
C THR A 105 -3.87 2.16 -4.12
N GLU A 106 -3.75 0.97 -3.54
CA GLU A 106 -3.14 0.79 -2.22
C GLU A 106 -1.62 0.79 -2.31
N LEU A 107 -0.95 1.47 -1.39
CA LEU A 107 0.45 1.25 -1.08
C LEU A 107 0.52 0.74 0.36
N VAL A 108 0.52 -0.59 0.52
CA VAL A 108 0.69 -1.25 1.81
C VAL A 108 2.15 -1.15 2.21
N LEU A 109 2.46 -0.11 2.97
CA LEU A 109 3.84 0.24 3.33
C LEU A 109 4.37 -0.64 4.46
N ASN A 110 3.53 -0.91 5.45
CA ASN A 110 3.98 -1.42 6.74
C ASN A 110 4.54 -2.85 6.67
N HIS A 111 3.92 -3.72 5.88
CA HIS A 111 4.17 -5.16 5.94
C HIS A 111 4.04 -5.82 4.57
N THR A 112 4.48 -7.07 4.49
CA THR A 112 4.25 -7.95 3.33
C THR A 112 3.66 -9.27 3.79
N SER A 113 3.17 -10.10 2.88
CA SER A 113 2.89 -11.52 3.18
C SER A 113 4.17 -12.25 3.62
N THR A 114 4.06 -13.27 4.48
CA THR A 114 5.14 -14.24 4.71
C THR A 114 5.52 -15.00 3.43
N GLU A 115 4.64 -15.06 2.43
CA GLU A 115 4.93 -15.66 1.12
C GLU A 115 5.73 -14.72 0.19
N HIS A 116 5.91 -13.44 0.59
CA HIS A 116 6.70 -12.49 -0.18
C HIS A 116 8.16 -12.96 -0.32
N LYS A 117 8.74 -12.79 -1.52
CA LYS A 117 10.12 -13.23 -1.83
C LYS A 117 11.15 -12.62 -0.88
N TRP A 118 10.90 -11.42 -0.37
CA TRP A 118 11.77 -10.78 0.63
C TRP A 118 11.76 -11.55 1.95
N PHE A 119 10.59 -11.87 2.52
CA PHE A 119 10.50 -12.62 3.77
C PHE A 119 11.12 -14.02 3.65
N GLN A 120 10.83 -14.70 2.54
CA GLN A 120 11.42 -16.01 2.23
C GLN A 120 12.95 -15.98 2.14
N ARG A 121 13.54 -14.87 1.69
CA ARG A 121 15.00 -14.67 1.72
C ARG A 121 15.47 -14.29 3.12
N ALA A 122 14.78 -13.39 3.81
CA ALA A 122 15.15 -12.88 5.13
C ALA A 122 15.22 -13.99 6.19
N ARG A 123 14.24 -14.90 6.20
CA ARG A 123 14.19 -16.01 7.16
C ARG A 123 15.33 -17.01 6.98
N LYS A 124 15.86 -17.14 5.77
CA LYS A 124 17.04 -17.97 5.42
C LYS A 124 18.37 -17.23 5.55
N ALA A 125 18.33 -15.91 5.61
CA ALA A 125 19.52 -15.07 5.61
C ALA A 125 20.16 -15.01 7.01
N LYS A 126 21.48 -14.87 7.04
CA LYS A 126 22.23 -14.75 8.30
C LYS A 126 21.84 -13.46 9.04
N PRO A 127 21.75 -13.48 10.39
CA PRO A 127 21.63 -12.27 11.20
C PRO A 127 22.65 -11.19 10.78
N GLY A 128 22.19 -9.94 10.69
CA GLY A 128 23.01 -8.79 10.28
C GLY A 128 23.25 -8.65 8.77
N SER A 129 22.71 -9.52 7.92
CA SER A 129 22.80 -9.37 6.47
C SER A 129 21.71 -8.45 5.90
N ALA A 130 21.97 -7.85 4.73
CA ALA A 130 21.02 -6.93 4.08
C ALA A 130 19.64 -7.56 3.81
N TYR A 131 19.58 -8.84 3.43
CA TYR A 131 18.28 -9.51 3.23
C TYR A 131 17.57 -9.81 4.54
N ARG A 132 18.30 -10.09 5.63
CA ARG A 132 17.69 -10.28 6.95
C ARG A 132 17.03 -9.00 7.44
N ASP A 133 17.73 -7.89 7.21
CA ASP A 133 17.38 -6.54 7.66
C ASP A 133 16.11 -5.97 7.01
N PHE A 134 15.50 -6.65 6.05
CA PHE A 134 14.21 -6.22 5.47
C PHE A 134 13.03 -6.32 6.43
N TYR A 135 13.16 -7.11 7.51
CA TYR A 135 12.13 -7.33 8.50
C TYR A 135 12.69 -7.14 9.90
N VAL A 136 11.81 -6.92 10.86
CA VAL A 136 12.19 -6.67 12.25
C VAL A 136 12.29 -8.00 12.99
N TRP A 137 13.48 -8.34 13.49
CA TRP A 137 13.77 -9.61 14.18
C TRP A 137 14.18 -9.41 15.63
N SER A 138 13.91 -10.41 16.46
CA SER A 138 14.33 -10.46 17.86
C SER A 138 14.52 -11.91 18.33
N ASP A 139 15.45 -12.14 19.25
CA ASP A 139 15.62 -13.45 19.90
C ASP A 139 14.55 -13.70 20.99
N THR A 140 13.84 -12.65 21.39
CA THR A 140 12.82 -12.67 22.44
C THR A 140 11.59 -11.86 22.03
N THR A 141 10.48 -12.02 22.75
CA THR A 141 9.26 -11.20 22.60
C THR A 141 9.25 -9.98 23.53
N GLU A 142 10.40 -9.61 24.10
CA GLU A 142 10.49 -8.61 25.18
C GLU A 142 10.58 -7.17 24.68
N LYS A 143 10.78 -6.97 23.37
CA LYS A 143 10.85 -5.64 22.75
C LYS A 143 9.47 -5.06 22.50
N TYR A 144 9.36 -3.74 22.58
CA TYR A 144 8.17 -2.97 22.19
C TYR A 144 6.89 -3.34 22.98
N LYS A 145 7.04 -3.64 24.28
CA LYS A 145 5.92 -4.11 25.14
C LYS A 145 4.75 -3.14 25.27
N ASP A 146 5.00 -1.85 25.08
CA ASP A 146 3.97 -0.81 25.20
C ASP A 146 3.11 -0.69 23.93
N ALA A 147 3.48 -1.38 22.85
CA ALA A 147 2.66 -1.46 21.64
C ALA A 147 1.50 -2.44 21.85
N ARG A 148 0.27 -1.95 21.66
CA ARG A 148 -0.94 -2.78 21.73
C ARG A 148 -0.98 -3.80 20.58
N ILE A 149 -1.72 -4.89 20.80
CA ILE A 149 -2.12 -5.80 19.73
C ILE A 149 -3.36 -5.22 19.06
N ILE A 150 -3.35 -5.11 17.72
CA ILE A 150 -4.47 -4.55 16.95
C ILE A 150 -5.59 -5.59 16.80
N PHE A 151 -5.25 -6.80 16.38
CA PHE A 151 -6.20 -7.91 16.17
C PHE A 151 -6.23 -8.87 17.36
N GLN A 152 -6.70 -8.38 18.50
CA GLN A 152 -6.70 -9.11 19.78
C GLN A 152 -7.48 -10.44 19.75
N ASP A 153 -8.46 -10.56 18.85
CA ASP A 153 -9.25 -11.77 18.68
C ASP A 153 -8.49 -12.87 17.91
N PHE A 154 -7.39 -12.54 17.24
CA PHE A 154 -6.64 -13.44 16.35
C PHE A 154 -5.18 -13.62 16.78
N GLU A 155 -4.57 -12.58 17.34
CA GLU A 155 -3.17 -12.57 17.73
C GLU A 155 -3.01 -12.37 19.24
N VAL A 156 -2.12 -13.16 19.85
CA VAL A 156 -1.81 -13.09 21.29
C VAL A 156 -0.54 -12.29 21.58
N SER A 157 0.19 -11.91 20.53
CA SER A 157 1.48 -11.24 20.57
C SER A 157 1.73 -10.54 19.22
N ASN A 158 2.47 -9.43 19.24
CA ASN A 158 3.00 -8.79 18.01
C ASN A 158 4.32 -9.45 17.54
N TRP A 159 4.76 -10.51 18.22
CA TRP A 159 5.93 -11.31 17.89
C TRP A 159 5.52 -12.75 17.63
N THR A 160 5.90 -13.29 16.47
CA THR A 160 5.73 -14.70 16.11
C THR A 160 7.07 -15.38 15.89
N TYR A 161 7.25 -16.58 16.44
CA TYR A 161 8.48 -17.35 16.26
C TYR A 161 8.53 -18.00 14.88
N ASP A 162 9.63 -17.79 14.16
CA ASP A 162 9.91 -18.45 12.89
C ASP A 162 10.96 -19.56 13.10
N HIS A 163 10.55 -20.81 12.88
CA HIS A 163 11.41 -21.99 13.09
C HIS A 163 12.59 -22.08 12.12
N GLU A 164 12.49 -21.53 10.92
CA GLU A 164 13.57 -21.52 9.92
C GLU A 164 14.61 -20.46 10.27
N ALA A 165 14.14 -19.27 10.64
CA ALA A 165 14.95 -18.16 11.09
C ALA A 165 15.52 -18.33 12.51
N LYS A 166 14.91 -19.23 13.30
CA LYS A 166 15.17 -19.44 14.74
C LYS A 166 15.13 -18.14 15.54
N ALA A 167 14.17 -17.28 15.23
CA ALA A 167 14.00 -15.97 15.85
C ALA A 167 12.53 -15.55 15.74
N TYR A 168 12.13 -14.60 16.55
CA TYR A 168 10.84 -13.92 16.42
C TYR A 168 10.92 -12.84 15.36
N TYR A 169 9.84 -12.64 14.62
CA TYR A 169 9.64 -11.47 13.77
C TYR A 169 8.43 -10.66 14.25
N TRP A 170 8.50 -9.36 14.02
CA TRP A 170 7.44 -8.41 14.36
C TRP A 170 6.31 -8.43 13.32
N HIS A 171 5.08 -8.29 13.80
CA HIS A 171 3.91 -8.00 12.99
C HIS A 171 2.90 -7.18 13.81
N ARG A 172 2.35 -6.10 13.22
CA ARG A 172 1.27 -5.32 13.86
C ARG A 172 -0.11 -5.89 13.61
N PHE A 173 -0.24 -6.60 12.50
CA PHE A 173 -1.46 -7.23 12.02
C PHE A 173 -1.36 -8.74 12.24
N TYR A 174 -1.80 -9.56 11.28
CA TYR A 174 -1.71 -11.01 11.40
C TYR A 174 -0.25 -11.50 11.35
N SER A 175 0.02 -12.64 11.97
CA SER A 175 1.33 -13.30 11.93
C SER A 175 1.79 -13.59 10.48
N HIS A 176 0.88 -13.78 9.53
CA HIS A 176 1.26 -13.92 8.12
C HIS A 176 1.58 -12.59 7.40
N GLN A 177 1.63 -11.46 8.11
CA GLN A 177 1.96 -10.11 7.65
C GLN A 177 3.19 -9.54 8.40
N PRO A 178 4.40 -10.08 8.20
CA PRO A 178 5.61 -9.57 8.83
C PRO A 178 5.88 -8.12 8.42
N ASP A 179 6.16 -7.29 9.42
CA ASP A 179 6.43 -5.87 9.26
C ASP A 179 7.81 -5.64 8.62
N LEU A 180 7.83 -4.73 7.65
CA LEU A 180 9.06 -4.27 7.00
C LEU A 180 9.83 -3.37 7.96
N ASN A 181 11.15 -3.55 8.00
CA ASN A 181 12.02 -2.72 8.81
C ASN A 181 12.34 -1.41 8.10
N PHE A 182 11.65 -0.31 8.45
CA PHE A 182 11.91 1.00 7.85
C PHE A 182 13.21 1.66 8.31
N GLU A 183 13.93 1.13 9.31
CA GLU A 183 15.32 1.55 9.56
C GLU A 183 16.26 1.09 8.43
N SER A 184 15.86 0.09 7.63
CA SER A 184 16.63 -0.42 6.52
C SER A 184 16.54 0.50 5.29
N PRO A 185 17.67 1.06 4.80
CA PRO A 185 17.66 1.82 3.55
C PRO A 185 17.25 0.97 2.34
N GLY A 186 17.43 -0.35 2.43
CA GLY A 186 17.01 -1.31 1.40
C GLY A 186 15.49 -1.31 1.24
N VAL A 187 14.75 -1.37 2.34
CA VAL A 187 13.28 -1.30 2.36
C VAL A 187 12.80 0.02 1.77
N GLN A 188 13.29 1.15 2.28
CA GLN A 188 12.88 2.47 1.80
C GLN A 188 13.11 2.64 0.29
N LYS A 189 14.23 2.11 -0.23
CA LYS A 189 14.54 2.11 -1.66
C LYS A 189 13.59 1.25 -2.49
N GLU A 190 13.19 0.07 -2.01
CA GLU A 190 12.24 -0.78 -2.73
C GLU A 190 10.84 -0.15 -2.78
N ILE A 191 10.40 0.53 -1.71
CA ILE A 191 9.14 1.28 -1.71
C ILE A 191 9.11 2.33 -2.82
N LEU A 192 10.19 3.11 -2.99
CA LEU A 192 10.27 4.11 -4.07
C LEU A 192 10.16 3.47 -5.46
N LYS A 193 10.79 2.30 -5.67
CA LYS A 193 10.67 1.57 -6.94
C LYS A 193 9.25 1.08 -7.22
N ILE A 194 8.54 0.64 -6.18
CA ILE A 194 7.14 0.19 -6.29
C ILE A 194 6.26 1.38 -6.68
N LEU A 195 6.44 2.51 -6.00
CA LEU A 195 5.74 3.76 -6.30
C LEU A 195 6.00 4.20 -7.75
N ASP A 196 7.27 4.22 -8.18
CA ASP A 196 7.64 4.60 -9.54
C ASP A 196 7.00 3.70 -10.58
N PHE A 197 7.01 2.38 -10.36
CA PHE A 197 6.45 1.40 -11.28
C PHE A 197 4.97 1.70 -11.60
N TRP A 198 4.15 1.96 -10.58
CA TRP A 198 2.72 2.21 -10.76
C TRP A 198 2.41 3.62 -11.26
N PHE A 199 3.16 4.64 -10.83
CA PHE A 199 3.02 5.99 -11.40
C PHE A 199 3.40 6.04 -12.88
N GLN A 200 4.43 5.31 -13.31
CA GLN A 200 4.78 5.15 -14.72
C GLN A 200 3.70 4.43 -15.55
N ILE A 201 2.89 3.58 -14.91
CA ILE A 201 1.73 2.94 -15.56
C ILE A 201 0.56 3.91 -15.71
N GLY A 202 0.48 4.94 -14.85
CA GLY A 202 -0.57 5.95 -14.89
C GLY A 202 -1.48 5.96 -13.66
N VAL A 203 -1.12 5.30 -12.55
CA VAL A 203 -1.83 5.49 -11.28
C VAL A 203 -1.74 6.97 -10.86
N ASP A 204 -2.85 7.55 -10.40
CA ASP A 204 -2.99 8.97 -10.08
C ASP A 204 -2.76 9.27 -8.59
N GLY A 205 -2.77 8.24 -7.75
CA GLY A 205 -2.41 8.37 -6.36
C GLY A 205 -2.38 7.06 -5.61
N PHE A 206 -1.92 7.13 -4.37
CA PHE A 206 -1.91 6.02 -3.45
C PHE A 206 -2.68 6.35 -2.19
N ARG A 207 -3.44 5.38 -1.70
CA ARG A 207 -3.75 5.30 -0.27
C ARG A 207 -2.57 4.61 0.42
N LEU A 208 -1.98 5.29 1.40
CA LEU A 208 -0.89 4.77 2.21
C LEU A 208 -1.50 4.02 3.40
N ASP A 209 -1.51 2.70 3.31
CA ASP A 209 -2.12 1.83 4.31
C ASP A 209 -1.18 1.63 5.50
N ALA A 210 -1.75 1.59 6.71
CA ALA A 210 -1.05 1.30 7.96
C ALA A 210 0.09 2.28 8.29
N VAL A 211 0.01 3.54 7.83
CA VAL A 211 1.09 4.51 8.02
C VAL A 211 1.43 4.86 9.47
N PRO A 212 0.56 4.73 10.49
CA PRO A 212 0.97 4.95 11.87
C PRO A 212 2.06 4.03 12.38
N TYR A 213 2.28 2.90 11.72
CA TYR A 213 3.00 1.77 12.31
C TYR A 213 4.38 1.51 11.72
N LEU A 214 4.87 2.34 10.79
CA LEU A 214 6.07 2.07 9.99
C LEU A 214 7.38 1.90 10.77
N PHE A 215 7.51 2.54 11.94
CA PHE A 215 8.70 2.47 12.78
C PHE A 215 8.32 2.09 14.21
N GLU A 216 9.16 1.26 14.84
CA GLU A 216 9.04 0.87 16.24
C GLU A 216 10.16 1.45 17.10
N ALA A 217 9.87 1.74 18.38
CA ALA A 217 10.86 2.21 19.33
C ALA A 217 10.53 1.76 20.76
N GLU A 218 11.56 1.38 21.52
CA GLU A 218 11.43 1.01 22.93
C GLU A 218 10.89 2.17 23.78
N GLY A 219 10.05 1.84 24.76
CA GLY A 219 9.41 2.82 25.63
C GLY A 219 8.34 3.68 24.94
N THR A 220 7.83 3.22 23.79
CA THR A 220 6.74 3.87 23.04
C THR A 220 5.69 2.85 22.64
N ASN A 221 4.48 3.31 22.31
CA ASN A 221 3.43 2.47 21.76
C ASN A 221 3.66 2.06 20.28
N CYS A 222 4.78 2.50 19.67
CA CYS A 222 5.13 2.25 18.26
C CYS A 222 4.06 2.75 17.27
N GLU A 223 3.38 3.85 17.60
CA GLU A 223 2.43 4.52 16.70
C GLU A 223 2.81 5.99 16.55
N ASN A 224 2.60 6.57 15.36
CA ASN A 224 2.78 8.00 15.08
C ASN A 224 4.20 8.52 15.43
N LEU A 225 5.23 7.68 15.32
CA LEU A 225 6.58 8.08 15.71
C LEU A 225 7.11 9.20 14.81
N PRO A 226 7.92 10.15 15.32
CA PRO A 226 8.49 11.22 14.49
C PRO A 226 9.29 10.72 13.27
N LYS A 227 9.88 9.52 13.34
CA LYS A 227 10.56 8.88 12.20
C LYS A 227 9.60 8.51 11.07
N THR A 228 8.38 8.08 11.39
CA THR A 228 7.32 7.81 10.43
C THR A 228 6.99 9.07 9.64
N HIS A 229 6.67 10.18 10.33
CA HIS A 229 6.39 11.46 9.69
C HIS A 229 7.56 11.97 8.84
N LYS A 230 8.79 11.84 9.36
CA LYS A 230 9.99 12.21 8.61
C LYS A 230 10.13 11.41 7.30
N TYR A 231 9.85 10.11 7.33
CA TYR A 231 9.88 9.27 6.14
C TYR A 231 8.76 9.66 5.16
N LEU A 232 7.55 9.92 5.64
CA LEU A 232 6.43 10.33 4.79
C LEU A 232 6.69 11.68 4.11
N LYS A 233 7.31 12.66 4.79
CA LYS A 233 7.77 13.91 4.18
C LYS A 233 8.82 13.69 3.09
N GLN A 234 9.74 12.73 3.29
CA GLN A 234 10.72 12.35 2.26
C GLN A 234 10.05 11.69 1.05
N LEU A 235 9.08 10.80 1.30
CA LEU A 235 8.29 10.17 0.26
C LEU A 235 7.51 11.22 -0.54
N ARG A 236 6.83 12.15 0.14
CA ARG A 236 6.10 13.25 -0.48
C ARG A 236 7.00 14.14 -1.32
N LYS A 237 8.14 14.56 -0.78
CA LYS A 237 9.13 15.32 -1.53
C LYS A 237 9.58 14.59 -2.78
N TYR A 238 9.86 13.29 -2.69
CA TYR A 238 10.23 12.48 -3.84
C TYR A 238 9.11 12.47 -4.91
N VAL A 239 7.86 12.32 -4.50
CA VAL A 239 6.72 12.37 -5.42
C VAL A 239 6.62 13.74 -6.10
N ASP A 240 6.64 14.83 -5.34
CA ASP A 240 6.52 16.19 -5.87
C ASP A 240 7.70 16.58 -6.79
N ASP A 241 8.91 16.07 -6.52
CA ASP A 241 10.10 16.32 -7.34
C ASP A 241 10.07 15.56 -8.69
N ASN A 242 9.35 14.43 -8.78
CA ASN A 242 9.42 13.52 -9.94
C ASN A 242 8.11 13.38 -10.72
N TYR A 243 6.97 13.68 -10.10
CA TYR A 243 5.64 13.49 -10.67
C TYR A 243 4.76 14.71 -10.42
N GLN A 244 3.85 14.98 -11.35
CA GLN A 244 2.88 16.06 -11.21
C GLN A 244 1.50 15.50 -10.87
N ASP A 245 0.74 16.26 -10.10
CA ASP A 245 -0.67 16.03 -9.79
C ASP A 245 -0.97 14.64 -9.18
N LYS A 246 -0.03 14.09 -8.41
CA LYS A 246 -0.19 12.79 -7.71
C LYS A 246 -0.71 12.96 -6.30
N LEU A 247 -1.62 12.08 -5.91
CA LEU A 247 -2.21 12.06 -4.57
C LEU A 247 -1.51 11.04 -3.66
N LEU A 248 -1.24 11.44 -2.42
CA LEU A 248 -0.89 10.55 -1.31
C LEU A 248 -1.93 10.74 -0.20
N LEU A 249 -2.76 9.72 0.03
CA LEU A 249 -3.86 9.71 1.00
C LEU A 249 -3.46 8.81 2.18
N ALA A 250 -3.30 9.36 3.38
CA ALA A 250 -2.96 8.57 4.57
C ALA A 250 -4.17 7.81 5.12
N GLU A 251 -4.00 6.53 5.43
CA GLU A 251 -4.87 5.86 6.41
C GLU A 251 -4.23 5.93 7.80
N ALA A 252 -4.71 6.88 8.60
CA ALA A 252 -4.32 7.05 9.99
C ALA A 252 -5.57 7.07 10.88
N ASN A 253 -6.05 5.88 11.27
CA ASN A 253 -7.17 5.73 12.21
C ASN A 253 -6.72 6.02 13.64
N GLN A 254 -6.55 7.31 13.94
CA GLN A 254 -6.05 7.85 15.20
C GLN A 254 -7.02 8.91 15.73
N TRP A 255 -6.74 9.49 16.90
CA TRP A 255 -7.50 10.64 17.37
C TRP A 255 -7.33 11.82 16.39
N PRO A 256 -8.34 12.70 16.23
CA PRO A 256 -8.29 13.76 15.21
C PRO A 256 -7.05 14.65 15.25
N ASN A 257 -6.50 14.91 16.44
CA ASN A 257 -5.27 15.70 16.58
C ASN A 257 -4.05 14.97 15.99
N ASP A 258 -3.95 13.66 16.20
CA ASP A 258 -2.84 12.85 15.72
C ASP A 258 -2.98 12.58 14.21
N SER A 259 -4.21 12.30 13.73
CA SER A 259 -4.47 12.16 12.30
C SER A 259 -4.17 13.43 11.52
N ARG A 260 -4.39 14.62 12.10
CA ARG A 260 -4.04 15.90 11.47
C ARG A 260 -2.55 16.02 11.20
N ASP A 261 -1.70 15.45 12.05
CA ASP A 261 -0.25 15.61 11.91
C ASP A 261 0.30 14.92 10.64
N TYR A 262 -0.45 13.99 10.04
CA TYR A 262 -0.13 13.38 8.74
C TYR A 262 -0.28 14.31 7.53
N PHE A 263 -0.91 15.47 7.67
CA PHE A 263 -0.85 16.53 6.66
C PHE A 263 0.50 17.27 6.68
N GLY A 264 1.26 17.17 7.79
CA GLY A 264 2.44 17.97 8.04
C GLY A 264 2.14 19.48 7.94
N ASP A 265 3.05 20.23 7.32
CA ASP A 265 2.84 21.63 6.97
C ASP A 265 2.37 21.78 5.51
N GLY A 266 1.66 20.75 4.99
CA GLY A 266 1.34 20.57 3.57
C GLY A 266 2.40 19.79 2.78
N ASP A 267 3.39 19.22 3.49
CA ASP A 267 4.59 18.58 2.96
C ASP A 267 4.65 17.07 3.22
N GLU A 268 3.54 16.46 3.66
CA GLU A 268 3.46 15.04 4.02
C GLU A 268 2.38 14.30 3.22
N CYS A 269 1.14 14.22 3.69
CA CYS A 269 0.01 13.71 2.90
C CYS A 269 -0.93 14.84 2.46
N HIS A 270 -1.81 14.55 1.49
CA HIS A 270 -2.77 15.50 0.94
C HIS A 270 -4.11 15.48 1.67
#